data_AF-A0A0J1BJV6-F1
#
_entry.id   AF-A0A0J1BJV6-F1
#
_cell.length_a   1.000
_cell.length_b   1.000
_cell.length_c   1.000
_cell.angle_alpha   90.00
_cell.angle_beta   90.00
_cell.angle_gamma   90.00
#
_symmetry.space_group_name_H-M   'P 1'
#
loop_
_entity.id
_entity.type
_entity.pdbx_description
1 polymer ?
#
loop_
_entity_poly.entity_id
_entity_poly.type
_entity_poly.pdbx_seq_one_letter_code
_entity_poly.pdbx_strand_id
1 'polypeptide(L)'
;MWTTLSYKTGVQASNDDWASYEMPSERADFDLMQDSIIHLQNQVNYIKRKKEIQQANLLSSGGQGVESFGIYEYQDSTQAAKTTYLTTKDWGFIIGSDHFDATIYHSKGGKSFIRYPIITKISKHHFKYRYEDREVGFKYDLREKQILLPLQKPYQKLIANTFLWIIVIISFFVMLFGIVLFIRFLIAVSLNRIFEEYNILRLLLISLSCFLTVLFPYLVALVLYVVYNKELSVGLVFLKKFSSTDFSLIVAGIFFAVLYRAFKKGKALKEENELTV
;
A
#
# COMPACT_ATOMS: atom_id res chain seq x y z
N MET A 1 -18.82 -16.84 -21.30
CA MET A 1 -20.18 -16.89 -20.73
C MET A 1 -19.99 -17.14 -19.24
N TRP A 2 -20.02 -16.09 -18.42
CA TRP A 2 -19.77 -16.17 -16.97
C TRP A 2 -21.07 -15.76 -16.27
N THR A 3 -21.72 -16.70 -15.61
CA THR A 3 -22.93 -16.48 -14.83
C THR A 3 -22.57 -15.96 -13.45
N THR A 4 -22.87 -14.70 -13.18
CA THR A 4 -22.85 -14.10 -11.85
C THR A 4 -24.07 -14.53 -11.06
N LEU A 5 -23.87 -15.26 -9.96
CA LEU A 5 -24.90 -15.55 -8.97
C LEU A 5 -25.05 -14.32 -8.04
N SER A 6 -26.23 -13.72 -8.07
CA SER A 6 -26.65 -12.60 -7.22
C SER A 6 -27.38 -13.18 -6.00
N TYR A 7 -26.83 -12.99 -4.81
CA TYR A 7 -27.54 -13.27 -3.57
C TYR A 7 -28.36 -12.03 -3.17
N LYS A 8 -29.68 -12.15 -3.26
CA LYS A 8 -30.64 -11.24 -2.62
C LYS A 8 -30.81 -11.68 -1.16
N THR A 9 -30.31 -10.90 -0.21
CA THR A 9 -30.74 -10.98 1.19
C THR A 9 -31.72 -9.86 1.45
N GLY A 10 -32.99 -10.22 1.56
CA GLY A 10 -34.00 -9.33 2.10
C GLY A 10 -34.97 -10.16 2.94
N VAL A 11 -34.93 -9.99 4.26
CA VAL A 11 -36.10 -10.19 5.12
C VAL A 11 -35.98 -9.24 6.31
N GLN A 12 -37.02 -8.41 6.48
CA GLN A 12 -37.30 -7.56 7.62
C GLN A 12 -37.69 -8.42 8.83
N ALA A 13 -37.17 -8.09 10.01
CA ALA A 13 -37.58 -8.72 11.26
C ALA A 13 -38.96 -8.18 11.70
N SER A 14 -39.95 -9.07 11.80
CA SER A 14 -41.12 -8.87 12.64
C SER A 14 -41.18 -9.97 13.71
N ASN A 15 -41.46 -9.53 14.93
CA ASN A 15 -41.58 -10.34 16.14
C ASN A 15 -42.71 -11.37 16.06
N ASP A 16 -42.52 -12.42 16.87
CA ASP A 16 -43.49 -13.44 17.28
C ASP A 16 -43.87 -14.46 16.21
N ASP A 17 -43.17 -15.60 16.21
CA ASP A 17 -43.86 -16.89 16.19
C ASP A 17 -42.90 -18.05 16.49
N TRP A 18 -43.43 -19.01 17.25
CA TRP A 18 -42.79 -20.23 17.71
C TRP A 18 -42.66 -21.26 16.57
N ALA A 19 -42.05 -20.84 15.46
CA ALA A 19 -41.78 -21.69 14.32
C ALA A 19 -40.64 -22.64 14.67
N SER A 20 -41.01 -23.92 14.81
CA SER A 20 -40.23 -25.10 14.48
C SER A 20 -38.75 -24.85 14.17
N TYR A 21 -37.86 -25.48 14.94
CA TYR A 21 -36.53 -25.82 14.46
C TYR A 21 -36.68 -26.77 13.25
N GLU A 22 -37.00 -26.22 12.08
CA GLU A 22 -36.68 -26.86 10.83
C GLU A 22 -35.15 -26.93 10.82
N MET A 23 -34.62 -28.12 11.17
CA MET A 23 -33.25 -28.42 10.79
C MET A 23 -33.16 -28.13 9.29
N PRO A 24 -32.19 -27.34 8.82
CA PRO A 24 -32.04 -27.08 7.40
C PRO A 24 -31.96 -28.43 6.69
N SER A 25 -32.99 -28.72 5.91
CA SER A 25 -33.16 -29.99 5.18
C SER A 25 -32.29 -30.07 3.93
N GLU A 26 -31.52 -29.02 3.66
CA GLU A 26 -30.40 -29.08 2.75
C GLU A 26 -29.26 -29.83 3.45
N ARG A 27 -29.11 -31.11 3.10
CA ARG A 27 -27.77 -31.70 3.06
C ARG A 27 -26.92 -30.67 2.30
N ALA A 28 -26.07 -29.94 3.01
CA ALA A 28 -24.90 -29.36 2.38
C ALA A 28 -24.20 -30.56 1.76
N ASP A 29 -24.32 -30.70 0.43
CA ASP A 29 -23.50 -31.63 -0.32
C ASP A 29 -22.07 -31.17 -0.07
N PHE A 30 -21.46 -31.78 0.94
CA PHE A 30 -20.02 -31.72 1.15
C PHE A 30 -19.44 -32.35 -0.09
N ASP A 31 -19.12 -31.52 -1.07
CA ASP A 31 -18.31 -31.94 -2.20
C ASP A 31 -16.93 -32.24 -1.61
N LEU A 32 -16.75 -33.51 -1.25
CA LEU A 32 -15.49 -34.05 -0.72
C LEU A 32 -14.32 -33.70 -1.64
N MET A 33 -14.58 -33.47 -2.94
CA MET A 33 -13.59 -32.99 -3.89
C MET A 33 -13.26 -31.51 -3.64
N GLN A 34 -14.25 -30.64 -3.45
CA GLN A 34 -14.01 -29.23 -3.14
C GLN A 34 -13.29 -29.05 -1.80
N ASP A 35 -13.68 -29.80 -0.77
CA ASP A 35 -13.04 -29.75 0.56
C ASP A 35 -11.60 -30.27 0.51
N SER A 36 -11.34 -31.35 -0.23
CA SER A 36 -9.97 -31.86 -0.41
C SER A 36 -9.10 -30.91 -1.24
N ILE A 37 -9.67 -30.23 -2.24
CA ILE A 37 -8.97 -29.17 -3.00
C ILE A 37 -8.60 -28.00 -2.06
N ILE A 38 -9.53 -27.51 -1.24
CA ILE A 38 -9.27 -26.43 -0.28
C ILE A 38 -8.20 -26.87 0.72
N HIS A 39 -8.27 -28.10 1.23
CA HIS A 39 -7.28 -28.64 2.15
C HIS A 39 -5.89 -28.74 1.52
N LEU A 40 -5.78 -29.25 0.29
CA LEU A 40 -4.52 -29.31 -0.46
C LEU A 40 -3.96 -27.92 -0.76
N GLN A 41 -4.80 -26.96 -1.14
CA GLN A 41 -4.38 -25.57 -1.33
C GLN A 41 -3.83 -24.98 -0.03
N ASN A 42 -4.49 -25.23 1.10
CA ASN A 42 -4.02 -24.80 2.41
C ASN A 42 -2.68 -25.46 2.79
N GLN A 43 -2.49 -26.75 2.51
CA GLN A 43 -1.21 -27.44 2.72
C GLN A 43 -0.09 -26.91 1.82
N VAL A 44 -0.36 -26.69 0.53
CA VAL A 44 0.61 -26.09 -0.41
C VAL A 44 0.98 -24.68 0.04
N ASN A 45 0.01 -23.87 0.44
CA ASN A 45 0.26 -22.53 0.99
C ASN A 45 1.07 -22.60 2.29
N TYR A 46 0.80 -23.57 3.17
CA TYR A 46 1.58 -23.79 4.39
C TYR A 46 3.04 -24.18 4.09
N ILE A 47 3.27 -25.10 3.15
CA ILE A 47 4.62 -25.52 2.74
C ILE A 47 5.37 -24.35 2.09
N LYS A 48 4.71 -23.61 1.19
CA LYS A 48 5.28 -22.41 0.57
C LYS A 48 5.66 -21.38 1.62
N ARG A 49 4.77 -21.12 2.58
CA ARG A 49 5.02 -20.23 3.73
C ARG A 49 6.19 -20.71 4.58
N LYS A 50 6.28 -21.99 4.89
CA LYS A 50 7.38 -22.58 5.66
C LYS A 50 8.71 -22.44 4.91
N LYS A 51 8.71 -22.67 3.60
CA LYS A 51 9.88 -22.48 2.73
C LYS A 51 10.34 -21.02 2.70
N GLU A 52 9.42 -20.07 2.55
CA GLU A 52 9.73 -18.63 2.56
C GLU A 52 10.29 -18.18 3.92
N ILE A 53 9.72 -18.66 5.04
CA ILE A 53 10.23 -18.39 6.39
C ILE A 53 11.64 -18.98 6.56
N GLN A 54 11.87 -20.21 6.10
CA GLN A 54 13.19 -20.85 6.13
C GLN A 54 14.21 -20.14 5.21
N GLN A 55 13.77 -19.52 4.11
CA GLN A 55 14.64 -18.77 3.21
C GLN A 55 14.98 -17.38 3.74
N ALA A 56 14.04 -16.72 4.41
CA ALA A 56 14.22 -15.39 4.98
C ALA A 56 14.85 -15.43 6.39
N ASN A 57 14.73 -16.54 7.13
CA ASN A 57 15.12 -16.69 8.53
C ASN A 57 14.49 -15.64 9.46
N LEU A 58 13.30 -15.11 9.14
CA LEU A 58 12.72 -13.95 9.83
C LEU A 58 11.31 -14.26 10.34
N LEU A 59 11.09 -14.01 11.63
CA LEU A 59 9.79 -14.09 12.27
C LEU A 59 9.43 -12.72 12.88
N SER A 60 8.35 -12.10 12.40
CA SER A 60 7.85 -10.85 13.00
C SER A 60 7.25 -11.15 14.38
N SER A 61 7.69 -10.41 15.39
CA SER A 61 7.23 -10.54 16.79
C SER A 61 6.30 -9.40 17.24
N GLY A 62 5.93 -8.50 16.32
CA GLY A 62 5.07 -7.34 16.60
C GLY A 62 5.70 -6.03 16.11
N GLY A 63 4.89 -4.99 16.02
CA GLY A 63 5.33 -3.68 15.57
C GLY A 63 4.18 -2.70 15.36
N GLN A 64 4.53 -1.50 14.96
CA GLN A 64 3.59 -0.41 14.68
C GLN A 64 3.90 0.17 13.31
N GLY A 65 2.87 0.47 12.53
CA GLY A 65 3.05 1.00 11.19
C GLY A 65 1.74 1.47 10.55
N VAL A 66 1.91 2.29 9.54
CA VAL A 66 0.90 2.70 8.56
C VAL A 66 1.06 1.85 7.29
N GLU A 67 0.08 1.90 6.37
CA GLU A 67 0.04 1.04 5.17
C GLU A 67 1.39 0.89 4.46
N SER A 68 2.16 1.98 4.31
CA SER A 68 3.45 1.96 3.58
C SER A 68 4.71 1.97 4.46
N PHE A 69 4.60 2.16 5.79
CA PHE A 69 5.76 2.34 6.67
C PHE A 69 5.51 1.82 8.07
N GLY A 70 6.48 1.13 8.66
CA GLY A 70 6.35 0.72 10.06
C GLY A 70 7.66 0.39 10.72
N ILE A 71 7.65 0.34 12.04
CA ILE A 71 8.75 -0.16 12.84
C ILE A 71 8.29 -1.48 13.43
N TYR A 72 8.94 -2.56 13.03
CA TYR A 72 8.59 -3.91 13.45
C TYR A 72 9.81 -4.61 14.04
N GLU A 73 9.56 -5.43 15.05
CA GLU A 73 10.56 -6.30 15.64
C GLU A 73 10.52 -7.66 14.94
N TYR A 74 11.70 -8.12 14.56
CA TYR A 74 11.89 -9.43 13.97
C TYR A 74 12.90 -10.23 14.78
N GLN A 75 12.60 -11.51 14.95
CA GLN A 75 13.52 -12.50 15.45
C GLN A 75 14.12 -13.24 14.27
N ASP A 76 15.45 -13.22 14.16
CA ASP A 76 16.18 -14.04 13.20
C ASP A 76 16.31 -15.47 13.77
N SER A 77 15.98 -16.51 13.02
CA SER A 77 16.15 -17.89 13.52
C SER A 77 17.61 -18.26 13.79
N THR A 78 18.57 -17.52 13.24
CA THR A 78 20.02 -17.69 13.47
C THR A 78 20.55 -16.86 14.65
N GLN A 79 19.78 -15.92 15.19
CA GLN A 79 20.19 -15.06 16.30
C GLN A 79 19.14 -15.07 17.43
N ALA A 80 19.57 -15.28 18.67
CA ALA A 80 18.66 -15.27 19.82
C ALA A 80 18.02 -13.89 20.08
N ALA A 81 18.68 -12.80 19.65
CA ALA A 81 18.24 -11.44 19.90
C ALA A 81 17.19 -10.96 18.88
N LYS A 82 16.14 -10.30 19.39
CA LYS A 82 15.20 -9.56 18.55
C LYS A 82 15.87 -8.30 18.02
N THR A 83 15.71 -8.02 16.73
CA THR A 83 16.19 -6.80 16.09
C THR A 83 15.01 -5.97 15.63
N THR A 84 15.05 -4.67 15.91
CA THR A 84 14.04 -3.73 15.41
C THR A 84 14.43 -3.29 13.99
N TYR A 85 13.48 -3.34 13.07
CA TYR A 85 13.65 -2.92 11.68
C TYR A 85 12.68 -1.80 11.34
N LEU A 86 13.14 -0.83 10.56
CA LEU A 86 12.27 0.04 9.79
C LEU A 86 11.83 -0.72 8.54
N THR A 87 10.53 -0.96 8.47
CA THR A 87 9.86 -1.64 7.36
C THR A 87 9.26 -0.61 6.43
N THR A 88 9.35 -0.91 5.15
CA THR A 88 8.78 -0.11 4.08
C THR A 88 7.86 -1.02 3.27
N LYS A 89 6.56 -0.94 3.57
CA LYS A 89 5.50 -1.66 2.85
C LYS A 89 5.21 -0.90 1.55
N ASP A 90 4.85 -1.61 0.50
CA ASP A 90 4.74 -1.09 -0.88
C ASP A 90 6.05 -0.64 -1.52
N TRP A 91 7.16 -0.68 -0.76
CA TRP A 91 8.51 -0.54 -1.28
C TRP A 91 8.99 -1.92 -1.64
N GLY A 92 8.42 -2.43 -2.72
CA GLY A 92 8.97 -3.59 -3.36
C GLY A 92 10.33 -3.22 -3.94
N PHE A 93 11.20 -4.21 -4.04
CA PHE A 93 12.06 -4.21 -5.21
C PHE A 93 11.13 -4.18 -6.43
N ILE A 94 11.04 -3.06 -7.13
CA ILE A 94 10.92 -3.20 -8.58
C ILE A 94 12.32 -3.63 -8.96
N ILE A 95 12.54 -4.95 -8.97
CA ILE A 95 13.70 -5.53 -9.64
C ILE A 95 13.47 -5.10 -11.08
N GLY A 96 14.09 -3.99 -11.46
CA GLY A 96 13.92 -3.39 -12.77
C GLY A 96 14.41 -4.39 -13.79
N SER A 97 13.51 -5.21 -14.31
CA SER A 97 13.52 -5.61 -15.69
C SER A 97 12.20 -6.31 -15.97
N ASP A 98 11.50 -5.82 -16.98
CA ASP A 98 10.43 -6.54 -17.66
C ASP A 98 10.89 -7.89 -18.25
N HIS A 99 12.13 -8.37 -18.00
CA HIS A 99 12.70 -9.55 -18.65
C HIS A 99 13.33 -10.61 -17.72
N PHE A 100 13.58 -10.40 -16.43
CA PHE A 100 14.26 -11.43 -15.62
C PHE A 100 13.88 -11.43 -14.13
N ASP A 101 12.97 -12.34 -13.76
CA ASP A 101 12.63 -12.80 -12.39
C ASP A 101 13.80 -13.46 -11.62
N ALA A 102 15.06 -13.26 -12.05
CA ALA A 102 16.19 -14.06 -11.60
C ALA A 102 16.95 -13.47 -10.38
N THR A 103 16.50 -12.34 -9.85
CA THR A 103 17.12 -11.72 -8.68
C THR A 103 16.56 -12.31 -7.40
N ILE A 104 17.31 -13.24 -6.79
CA ILE A 104 16.86 -14.02 -5.63
C ILE A 104 17.54 -13.49 -4.37
N TYR A 105 16.76 -12.89 -3.47
CA TYR A 105 17.19 -12.61 -2.10
C TYR A 105 17.36 -13.92 -1.33
N HIS A 106 18.46 -14.06 -0.61
CA HIS A 106 18.70 -15.19 0.28
C HIS A 106 19.62 -14.80 1.44
N SER A 107 19.53 -15.53 2.54
CA SER A 107 20.42 -15.35 3.69
C SER A 107 21.32 -16.57 3.88
N LYS A 108 22.62 -16.34 4.11
CA LYS A 108 23.61 -17.39 4.38
C LYS A 108 24.55 -16.93 5.49
N GLY A 109 24.64 -17.69 6.58
CA GLY A 109 25.53 -17.40 7.70
C GLY A 109 25.24 -16.05 8.39
N GLY A 110 23.96 -15.68 8.52
CA GLY A 110 23.53 -14.43 9.16
C GLY A 110 23.70 -13.16 8.31
N LYS A 111 24.29 -13.28 7.12
CA LYS A 111 24.42 -12.21 6.13
C LYS A 111 23.33 -12.30 5.07
N SER A 112 22.97 -11.16 4.52
CA SER A 112 21.97 -11.02 3.45
C SER A 112 22.66 -10.88 2.10
N PHE A 113 22.17 -11.60 1.11
CA PHE A 113 22.71 -11.54 -0.24
C PHE A 113 21.59 -11.33 -1.26
N ILE A 114 21.92 -10.60 -2.31
CA ILE A 114 21.09 -10.54 -3.51
C ILE A 114 21.90 -11.11 -4.67
N ARG A 115 21.31 -12.09 -5.35
CA ARG A 115 21.86 -12.71 -6.55
C ARG A 115 21.47 -11.92 -7.78
N TYR A 116 22.41 -11.46 -8.59
CA TYR A 116 22.14 -10.70 -9.81
C TYR A 116 22.60 -11.47 -11.06
N PRO A 117 21.85 -11.42 -12.18
CA PRO A 117 22.31 -11.94 -13.46
C PRO A 117 23.29 -10.95 -14.13
N ILE A 118 24.48 -11.41 -14.44
CA ILE A 118 25.47 -10.73 -15.27
C ILE A 118 25.38 -11.34 -16.67
N ILE A 119 24.93 -10.51 -17.61
CA ILE A 119 24.80 -10.88 -19.02
C ILE A 119 26.10 -10.50 -19.73
N THR A 120 26.85 -11.50 -20.18
CA THR A 120 28.05 -11.28 -20.99
C THR A 120 27.75 -11.65 -22.43
N LYS A 121 27.90 -10.71 -23.37
CA LYS A 121 27.72 -10.98 -24.80
C LYS A 121 28.86 -11.86 -25.29
N ILE A 122 28.54 -13.06 -25.80
CA ILE A 122 29.52 -13.97 -26.41
C ILE A 122 29.57 -13.75 -27.94
N SER A 123 28.42 -13.51 -28.57
CA SER A 123 28.33 -13.25 -30.01
C SER A 123 27.18 -12.29 -30.35
N LYS A 124 26.95 -11.98 -31.63
CA LYS A 124 25.88 -11.08 -32.09
C LYS A 124 24.49 -11.49 -31.57
N HIS A 125 24.23 -12.79 -31.38
CA HIS A 125 22.95 -13.34 -30.92
C HIS A 125 23.06 -14.28 -29.71
N HIS A 126 24.24 -14.44 -29.11
CA HIS A 126 24.43 -15.31 -27.94
C HIS A 126 24.92 -14.54 -26.72
N PHE A 127 24.26 -14.80 -25.60
CA PHE A 127 24.55 -14.22 -24.30
C PHE A 127 24.85 -15.32 -23.29
N LYS A 128 25.88 -15.13 -22.46
CA LYS A 128 26.17 -15.95 -21.29
C LYS A 128 25.51 -15.32 -20.07
N TYR A 129 24.82 -16.12 -19.29
CA TYR A 129 24.34 -15.72 -17.98
C TYR A 129 25.31 -16.24 -16.91
N ARG A 130 25.79 -15.34 -16.06
CA ARG A 130 26.49 -15.69 -14.82
C ARG A 130 25.73 -15.06 -13.66
N TYR A 131 25.62 -15.75 -12.54
CA TYR A 131 25.02 -15.19 -11.34
C TYR A 131 26.10 -14.76 -10.36
N GLU A 132 25.95 -13.59 -9.76
CA GLU A 132 26.86 -13.06 -8.75
C GLU A 132 26.06 -12.67 -7.51
N ASP A 133 26.52 -13.11 -6.34
CA ASP A 133 25.90 -12.81 -5.06
C ASP A 133 26.60 -11.59 -4.46
N ARG A 134 25.84 -10.50 -4.21
CA ARG A 134 26.34 -9.32 -3.50
C ARG A 134 25.75 -9.24 -2.11
N GLU A 135 26.62 -9.02 -1.13
CA GLU A 135 26.22 -8.78 0.26
C GLU A 135 25.46 -7.45 0.36
N VAL A 136 24.35 -7.45 1.11
CA VAL A 136 23.51 -6.27 1.34
C VAL A 136 23.33 -5.99 2.82
N GLY A 137 23.25 -4.72 3.20
CA GLY A 137 23.15 -4.29 4.60
C GLY A 137 21.74 -4.38 5.20
N PHE A 138 20.73 -4.62 4.37
CA PHE A 138 19.33 -4.73 4.78
C PHE A 138 18.84 -6.18 4.70
N LYS A 139 17.69 -6.45 5.31
CA LYS A 139 16.99 -7.73 5.14
C LYS A 139 15.73 -7.57 4.30
N TYR A 140 15.25 -8.67 3.74
CA TYR A 140 14.02 -8.69 2.97
C TYR A 140 13.05 -9.72 3.53
N ASP A 141 11.83 -9.28 3.79
CA ASP A 141 10.72 -10.15 4.16
C ASP A 141 10.02 -10.62 2.88
N LEU A 142 10.31 -11.86 2.48
CA LEU A 142 9.73 -12.48 1.27
C LEU A 142 8.21 -12.61 1.35
N ARG A 143 7.65 -12.72 2.56
CA ARG A 143 6.21 -12.93 2.78
C ARG A 143 5.44 -11.63 2.56
N GLU A 144 5.86 -10.58 3.25
CA GLU A 144 5.21 -9.26 3.19
C GLU A 144 5.78 -8.39 2.05
N LYS A 145 6.75 -8.93 1.30
CA LYS A 145 7.44 -8.27 0.17
C LYS A 145 8.00 -6.89 0.50
N GLN A 146 8.58 -6.76 1.69
CA GLN A 146 9.04 -5.48 2.24
C GLN A 146 10.51 -5.53 2.63
N ILE A 147 11.14 -4.36 2.55
CA ILE A 147 12.54 -4.18 2.93
C ILE A 147 12.60 -3.82 4.41
N LEU A 148 13.53 -4.47 5.10
CA LEU A 148 13.79 -4.35 6.52
C LEU A 148 15.15 -3.67 6.72
N LEU A 149 15.13 -2.39 7.09
CA LEU A 149 16.33 -1.63 7.41
C LEU A 149 16.64 -1.78 8.90
N PRO A 150 17.82 -2.33 9.28
CA PRO A 150 18.13 -2.60 10.67
C PRO A 150 18.33 -1.30 11.47
N LEU A 151 17.58 -1.13 12.56
CA LEU A 151 17.75 -0.03 13.50
C LEU A 151 18.63 -0.49 14.67
N GLN A 152 19.95 -0.52 14.45
CA GLN A 152 20.91 -1.07 15.42
C GLN A 152 21.10 -0.17 16.64
N LYS A 153 20.97 1.15 16.48
CA LYS A 153 21.29 2.12 17.53
C LYS A 153 20.01 2.70 18.15
N PRO A 154 19.95 2.90 19.48
CA PRO A 154 18.74 3.36 20.16
C PRO A 154 18.26 4.73 19.66
N TYR A 155 19.18 5.63 19.30
CA TYR A 155 18.81 6.94 18.74
C TYR A 155 18.17 6.83 17.35
N GLN A 156 18.55 5.84 16.53
CA GLN A 156 17.92 5.61 15.22
C GLN A 156 16.48 5.15 15.40
N LYS A 157 16.22 4.28 16.39
CA LYS A 157 14.86 3.85 16.76
C LYS A 157 14.01 5.04 17.20
N LEU A 158 14.54 5.92 18.05
CA LEU A 158 13.83 7.10 18.51
C LEU A 158 13.51 8.05 17.35
N ILE A 159 14.50 8.40 16.52
CA ILE A 159 14.31 9.29 15.37
C ILE A 159 13.29 8.72 14.37
N ALA A 160 13.43 7.43 14.01
CA ALA A 160 12.51 6.78 13.09
C ALA A 160 11.08 6.76 13.65
N ASN A 161 10.92 6.51 14.95
CA ASN A 161 9.61 6.49 15.59
C ASN A 161 8.99 7.89 15.62
N THR A 162 9.74 8.92 16.04
CA THR A 162 9.28 10.31 16.03
C THR A 162 8.87 10.75 14.63
N PHE A 163 9.69 10.44 13.62
CA PHE A 163 9.40 10.75 12.23
C PHE A 163 8.12 10.07 11.74
N LEU A 164 7.92 8.78 12.06
CA LEU A 164 6.71 8.04 11.71
C LEU A 164 5.46 8.67 12.34
N TRP A 165 5.52 9.03 13.63
CA TRP A 165 4.40 9.69 14.31
C TRP A 165 4.07 11.06 13.70
N ILE A 166 5.08 11.86 13.37
CA ILE A 166 4.87 13.15 12.69
C ILE A 166 4.15 12.95 11.36
N ILE A 167 4.57 11.96 10.56
CA ILE A 167 3.94 11.63 9.28
C ILE A 167 2.47 11.23 9.47
N VAL A 168 2.19 10.35 10.43
CA VAL A 168 0.83 9.89 10.73
C VAL A 168 -0.05 11.06 11.15
N ILE A 169 0.44 11.91 12.04
CA ILE A 169 -0.29 13.09 12.53
C ILE A 169 -0.57 14.06 11.37
N ILE A 170 0.42 14.40 10.55
CA ILE A 170 0.23 15.31 9.40
C ILE A 170 -0.77 14.72 8.41
N SER A 171 -0.64 13.45 8.06
CA SER A 171 -1.55 12.77 7.12
C SER A 171 -2.99 12.77 7.65
N PHE A 172 -3.15 12.50 8.95
CA PHE A 172 -4.45 12.54 9.63
C PHE A 172 -5.06 13.95 9.58
N PHE A 173 -4.28 15.00 9.87
CA PHE A 173 -4.76 16.39 9.78
C PHE A 173 -5.15 16.79 8.36
N VAL A 174 -4.38 16.41 7.34
CA VAL A 174 -4.70 16.70 5.93
C VAL A 174 -6.01 16.03 5.52
N MET A 175 -6.19 14.76 5.90
CA MET A 175 -7.43 14.02 5.62
C MET A 175 -8.63 14.65 6.33
N LEU A 176 -8.52 14.94 7.63
CA LEU A 176 -9.60 15.54 8.41
C LEU A 176 -9.96 16.94 7.88
N PHE A 177 -8.96 17.74 7.52
CA PHE A 177 -9.15 19.04 6.88
C PHE A 177 -9.90 18.92 5.56
N GLY A 178 -9.52 17.97 4.69
CA GLY A 178 -10.21 17.70 3.43
C GLY A 178 -11.68 17.33 3.63
N ILE A 179 -11.99 16.46 4.61
CA ILE A 179 -13.35 16.07 4.96
C ILE A 179 -14.17 17.27 5.44
N VAL A 180 -13.62 18.11 6.33
CA VAL A 180 -14.31 19.31 6.83
C VAL A 180 -14.62 20.28 5.70
N LEU A 181 -13.68 20.48 4.77
CA LEU A 181 -13.91 21.33 3.60
C LEU A 181 -15.01 20.76 2.68
N PHE A 182 -15.01 19.44 2.47
CA PHE A 182 -16.02 18.76 1.67
C PHE A 182 -17.42 18.92 2.27
N ILE A 183 -17.57 18.69 3.57
CA ILE A 183 -18.86 18.89 4.29
C ILE A 183 -19.31 20.35 4.17
N ARG A 184 -18.41 21.31 4.38
CA ARG A 184 -18.72 22.75 4.24
C ARG A 184 -19.11 23.13 2.81
N PHE A 185 -18.54 22.48 1.81
CA PHE A 185 -18.94 22.65 0.42
C PHE A 185 -20.35 22.09 0.17
N LEU A 186 -20.68 20.90 0.68
CA LEU A 186 -22.04 20.34 0.57
C LEU A 186 -23.10 21.24 1.24
N ILE A 187 -22.79 21.84 2.39
CA ILE A 187 -23.67 22.82 3.04
C ILE A 187 -23.84 24.08 2.17
N ALA A 188 -22.79 24.55 1.51
CA ALA A 188 -22.91 25.67 0.59
C ALA A 188 -23.78 25.34 -0.64
N VAL A 189 -23.74 24.08 -1.10
CA VAL A 189 -24.62 23.57 -2.15
C VAL A 189 -26.07 23.59 -1.71
N SER A 190 -26.38 23.09 -0.51
CA SER A 190 -27.77 23.08 -0.01
C SER A 190 -28.34 24.48 0.23
N LEU A 191 -27.49 25.46 0.52
CA LEU A 191 -27.88 26.87 0.71
C LEU A 191 -27.88 27.70 -0.59
N ASN A 192 -27.64 27.08 -1.76
CA ASN A 192 -27.50 27.77 -3.06
C ASN A 192 -26.40 28.85 -3.10
N ARG A 193 -25.36 28.73 -2.28
CA ARG A 193 -24.25 29.69 -2.14
C ARG A 193 -22.98 29.25 -2.89
N ILE A 194 -23.12 28.40 -3.90
CA ILE A 194 -22.00 27.70 -4.53
C ILE A 194 -21.05 28.66 -5.27
N PHE A 195 -21.57 29.74 -5.84
CA PHE A 195 -20.80 30.70 -6.63
C PHE A 195 -20.06 31.76 -5.79
N GLU A 196 -20.13 31.68 -4.47
CA GLU A 196 -19.34 32.56 -3.60
C GLU A 196 -17.86 32.19 -3.69
N GLU A 197 -16.98 33.19 -3.74
CA GLU A 197 -15.54 33.00 -4.01
C GLU A 197 -14.88 32.01 -3.06
N TYR A 198 -15.25 32.08 -1.77
CA TYR A 198 -14.70 31.17 -0.77
C TYR A 198 -15.13 29.72 -1.03
N ASN A 199 -16.33 29.46 -1.56
CA ASN A 199 -16.80 28.10 -1.85
C ASN A 199 -16.13 27.53 -3.10
N ILE A 200 -15.88 28.38 -4.09
CA ILE A 200 -15.08 28.00 -5.25
C ILE A 200 -13.65 27.68 -4.80
N LEU A 201 -13.03 28.51 -3.97
CA LEU A 201 -11.67 28.25 -3.46
C LEU A 201 -11.60 26.97 -2.60
N ARG A 202 -12.65 26.61 -1.87
CA ARG A 202 -12.73 25.33 -1.15
C ARG A 202 -12.59 24.12 -2.07
N LEU A 203 -13.13 24.15 -3.29
CA LEU A 203 -12.96 23.05 -4.26
C LEU A 203 -11.49 22.84 -4.64
N LEU A 204 -10.74 23.94 -4.80
CA LEU A 204 -9.31 23.89 -5.06
C LEU A 204 -8.55 23.29 -3.86
N LEU A 205 -8.91 23.69 -2.64
CA LEU A 205 -8.29 23.16 -1.43
C LEU A 205 -8.59 21.66 -1.23
N ILE A 206 -9.82 21.21 -1.50
CA ILE A 206 -10.18 19.77 -1.46
C ILE A 206 -9.33 18.99 -2.47
N SER A 207 -9.22 19.49 -3.71
CA SER A 207 -8.37 18.89 -4.74
C SER A 207 -6.91 18.79 -4.29
N LEU A 208 -6.37 19.87 -3.72
CA LEU A 208 -5.01 19.90 -3.18
C LEU A 208 -4.83 18.89 -2.04
N SER A 209 -5.79 18.76 -1.13
CA SER A 209 -5.75 17.77 -0.05
C SER A 209 -5.71 16.33 -0.60
N CYS A 210 -6.47 16.02 -1.65
CA CYS A 210 -6.40 14.71 -2.33
C CYS A 210 -4.98 14.44 -2.88
N PHE A 211 -4.40 15.40 -3.60
CA PHE A 211 -3.04 15.24 -4.15
C PHE A 211 -1.96 15.16 -3.08
N LEU A 212 -2.06 15.97 -2.02
CA LEU A 212 -1.11 15.94 -0.90
C LEU A 212 -1.14 14.59 -0.18
N THR A 213 -2.33 14.01 -0.02
CA THR A 213 -2.49 12.68 0.61
C THR A 213 -1.76 11.61 -0.18
N VAL A 214 -1.81 11.68 -1.51
CA VAL A 214 -1.09 10.73 -2.38
C VAL A 214 0.40 11.03 -2.42
N LEU A 215 0.80 12.30 -2.55
CA LEU A 215 2.18 12.73 -2.71
C LEU A 215 3.04 12.48 -1.47
N PHE A 216 2.45 12.62 -0.27
CA PHE A 216 3.18 12.58 0.98
C PHE A 216 3.92 11.25 1.23
N PRO A 217 3.30 10.06 1.05
CA PRO A 217 4.02 8.79 1.06
C PRO A 217 5.21 8.70 0.09
N TYR A 218 5.13 9.29 -1.11
CA TYR A 218 6.23 9.29 -2.07
C TYR A 218 7.37 10.23 -1.64
N LEU A 219 7.05 11.36 -1.01
CA LEU A 219 8.06 12.26 -0.44
C LEU A 219 8.80 11.61 0.74
N VAL A 220 8.06 10.97 1.64
CA VAL A 220 8.65 10.13 2.69
C VAL A 220 9.56 9.08 2.07
N ALA A 221 9.16 8.54 0.92
CA ALA A 221 9.96 7.58 0.21
C ALA A 221 11.26 8.08 -0.38
N LEU A 222 11.20 9.24 -1.00
CA LEU A 222 12.40 9.92 -1.44
C LEU A 222 13.35 10.19 -0.26
N VAL A 223 12.82 10.61 0.90
CA VAL A 223 13.63 10.91 2.09
C VAL A 223 14.33 9.66 2.62
N LEU A 224 13.63 8.53 2.85
CA LEU A 224 14.32 7.35 3.36
C LEU A 224 15.29 6.78 2.31
N TYR A 225 14.97 6.87 1.02
CA TYR A 225 15.92 6.49 -0.03
C TYR A 225 17.21 7.31 0.06
N VAL A 226 17.11 8.64 0.23
CA VAL A 226 18.28 9.52 0.36
C VAL A 226 19.08 9.20 1.65
N VAL A 227 18.40 8.99 2.77
CA VAL A 227 19.04 8.70 4.07
C VAL A 227 19.75 7.35 4.06
N TYR A 228 19.12 6.32 3.50
CA TYR A 228 19.63 4.95 3.49
C TYR A 228 20.31 4.58 2.17
N ASN A 229 20.58 5.54 1.28
CA ASN A 229 21.13 5.29 -0.06
C ASN A 229 22.39 4.42 -0.02
N LYS A 230 23.29 4.64 0.95
CA LYS A 230 24.50 3.83 1.11
C LYS A 230 24.19 2.35 1.35
N GLU A 231 23.22 2.04 2.21
CA GLU A 231 22.80 0.67 2.50
C GLU A 231 21.99 0.05 1.35
N LEU A 232 21.36 0.89 0.55
CA LEU A 232 20.44 0.53 -0.53
C LEU A 232 21.09 0.51 -1.94
N SER A 233 22.34 0.96 -2.08
CA SER A 233 23.05 1.23 -3.35
C SER A 233 23.46 0.00 -4.19
N VAL A 234 22.59 -1.01 -4.32
CA VAL A 234 22.88 -2.27 -5.03
C VAL A 234 22.14 -2.39 -6.37
N GLY A 235 21.81 -1.25 -6.99
CA GLY A 235 21.08 -1.22 -8.28
C GLY A 235 19.58 -1.48 -8.14
N LEU A 236 19.03 -1.16 -6.97
CA LEU A 236 17.62 -1.37 -6.64
C LEU A 236 16.86 -0.05 -6.78
N VAL A 237 15.72 -0.09 -7.47
CA VAL A 237 14.82 1.05 -7.58
C VAL A 237 13.78 0.94 -6.47
N PHE A 238 13.77 1.94 -5.58
CA PHE A 238 12.85 2.03 -4.46
C PHE A 238 11.69 2.94 -4.88
N LEU A 239 10.65 2.34 -5.46
CA LEU A 239 9.43 3.03 -5.81
C LEU A 239 8.29 2.45 -4.98
N LYS A 240 7.54 3.33 -4.31
CA LYS A 240 6.24 2.96 -3.74
C LYS A 240 5.37 2.43 -4.89
N LYS A 241 4.84 1.22 -4.72
CA LYS A 241 3.87 0.66 -5.65
C LYS A 241 2.62 1.53 -5.67
N PHE A 242 2.18 1.90 -6.86
CA PHE A 242 0.96 2.66 -7.05
C PHE A 242 -0.24 1.81 -6.63
N SER A 243 -0.97 2.23 -5.59
CA SER A 243 -2.12 1.50 -5.06
C SER A 243 -3.41 1.91 -5.79
N SER A 244 -4.45 1.07 -5.70
CA SER A 244 -5.79 1.43 -6.21
C SER A 244 -6.39 2.64 -5.46
N THR A 245 -6.02 2.80 -4.18
CA THR A 245 -6.42 3.95 -3.36
C THR A 245 -5.74 5.23 -3.84
N ASP A 246 -4.43 5.17 -4.17
CA ASP A 246 -3.69 6.30 -4.75
C ASP A 246 -4.35 6.76 -6.06
N PHE A 247 -4.72 5.81 -6.93
CA PHE A 247 -5.43 6.10 -8.18
C PHE A 247 -6.77 6.79 -7.93
N SER A 248 -7.56 6.26 -7.00
CA SER A 248 -8.90 6.80 -6.68
C SER A 248 -8.81 8.23 -6.14
N LEU A 249 -7.82 8.51 -5.28
CA LEU A 249 -7.57 9.85 -4.75
C LEU A 249 -7.09 10.83 -5.82
N ILE A 250 -6.24 10.39 -6.76
CA ILE A 250 -5.82 11.23 -7.90
C ILE A 250 -7.02 11.57 -8.79
N VAL A 251 -7.86 10.59 -9.13
CA VAL A 251 -9.07 10.82 -9.93
C VAL A 251 -10.02 11.77 -9.22
N ALA A 252 -10.24 11.59 -7.90
CA ALA A 252 -11.04 12.52 -7.10
C ALA A 252 -10.43 13.94 -7.09
N GLY A 253 -9.11 14.05 -6.92
CA GLY A 253 -8.39 15.33 -6.98
C GLY A 253 -8.58 16.04 -8.33
N ILE A 254 -8.46 15.31 -9.44
CA ILE A 254 -8.70 15.83 -10.79
C ILE A 254 -10.16 16.29 -10.93
N PHE A 255 -11.12 15.48 -10.48
CA PHE A 255 -12.54 15.81 -10.53
C PHE A 255 -12.84 17.13 -9.83
N PHE A 256 -12.36 17.32 -8.59
CA PHE A 256 -12.54 18.59 -7.87
C PHE A 256 -11.81 19.78 -8.52
N ALA A 257 -10.65 19.57 -9.15
CA ALA A 257 -9.96 20.61 -9.90
C ALA A 257 -10.75 21.06 -11.15
N VAL A 258 -11.37 20.10 -11.84
CA VAL A 258 -12.26 20.40 -12.98
C VAL A 258 -13.50 21.15 -12.51
N LEU A 259 -14.13 20.73 -11.41
CA LEU A 259 -15.24 21.45 -10.80
C LEU A 259 -14.83 22.88 -10.42
N TYR A 260 -13.69 23.08 -9.77
CA TYR A 260 -13.15 24.41 -9.46
C TYR A 260 -13.10 25.30 -10.71
N ARG A 261 -12.54 24.79 -11.82
CA ARG A 261 -12.47 25.54 -13.08
C ARG A 261 -13.86 25.83 -13.66
N ALA A 262 -14.77 24.86 -13.60
CA ALA A 262 -16.14 25.02 -14.08
C ALA A 262 -16.92 26.07 -13.28
N PHE A 263 -16.89 26.00 -11.95
CA PHE A 263 -17.55 26.97 -11.06
C PHE A 263 -16.93 28.37 -11.17
N LYS A 264 -15.61 28.47 -11.33
CA LYS A 264 -14.94 29.76 -11.58
C LYS A 264 -15.43 30.42 -12.87
N LYS A 265 -15.56 29.65 -13.96
CA LYS A 265 -16.13 30.15 -15.22
C LYS A 265 -17.62 30.49 -15.07
N GLY A 266 -18.39 29.67 -14.38
CA GLY A 266 -19.81 29.91 -14.13
C GLY A 266 -20.06 31.19 -13.32
N LYS A 267 -19.19 31.49 -12.34
CA LYS A 267 -19.24 32.76 -11.60
C LYS A 267 -18.98 33.95 -12.52
N ALA A 268 -17.93 33.90 -13.34
CA ALA A 268 -17.59 34.98 -14.27
C ALA A 268 -18.75 35.28 -15.24
N LEU A 269 -19.37 34.23 -15.81
CA LEU A 269 -20.55 34.38 -16.69
C LEU A 269 -21.75 34.97 -15.96
N LYS A 270 -21.95 34.61 -14.68
CA LYS A 270 -23.03 35.17 -13.87
C LYS A 270 -22.81 36.67 -13.62
N GLU A 271 -21.59 37.05 -13.26
CA GLU A 271 -21.20 38.45 -13.05
C GLU A 271 -21.34 39.28 -14.33
N GLU A 272 -20.93 38.74 -15.48
CA GLU A 272 -21.09 39.39 -16.79
C GLU A 272 -22.58 39.60 -17.15
N ASN A 273 -23.42 38.57 -16.96
CA ASN A 273 -24.85 38.67 -17.26
C ASN A 273 -25.60 39.64 -16.32
N GLU A 274 -25.22 39.69 -15.04
CA GLU A 274 -25.76 40.67 -14.08
C GLU A 274 -25.33 42.11 -14.40
N LEU A 275 -24.22 42.32 -15.11
CA LEU A 275 -23.78 43.64 -15.58
C LEU A 275 -24.48 44.11 -16.87
N THR A 276 -25.07 43.20 -17.64
CA THR A 276 -25.71 43.49 -18.94
C THR A 276 -27.23 43.71 -18.89
N VAL A 277 -27.88 43.44 -17.76
CA VAL A 277 -29.33 43.65 -17.54
C VAL A 277 -29.56 44.98 -16.82
#